data_AF-A0A5M8SSW9-F1
#
_entry.id   AF-A0A5M8SSW9-F1
#
_cell.length_a   1.000
_cell.length_b   1.000
_cell.length_c   1.000
_cell.angle_alpha   90.00
_cell.angle_beta   90.00
_cell.angle_gamma   90.00
#
_symmetry.space_group_name_H-M   'P 1'
#
loop_
_entity.id
_entity.type
_entity.pdbx_description
1 polymer ?
#
loop_
_entity_poly.entity_id
_entity_poly.type
_entity_poly.pdbx_seq_one_letter_code
_entity_poly.pdbx_strand_id
1 'polypeptide(L)'
;MTHTLASTLASYLKTIDQLEPQSLGGRQRTLSDQDSQFLRASLMRQQRFNNAMIVVAVVLLCALFALAAFLLLLQRNSVNAVAVISGTTFSAMLGIIAFLRRLWLDKSAMDLLLFACQGLSPSEVANLVTSFYFKATEPRRAVRT
;
A
#
# COMPACT_ATOMS: atom_id res chain seq x y z
N MET A 1 3.12 -3.39 6.85
CA MET A 1 2.08 -2.97 5.91
C MET A 1 1.60 -1.58 6.32
N THR A 2 1.39 -0.69 5.36
CA THR A 2 1.25 0.76 5.57
C THR A 2 -0.07 1.13 6.23
N HIS A 3 -0.02 2.14 7.10
CA HIS A 3 -1.16 2.73 7.81
C HIS A 3 -2.37 3.01 6.91
N THR A 4 -2.19 3.24 5.61
CA THR A 4 -3.26 3.56 4.67
C THR A 4 -4.22 2.39 4.48
N LEU A 5 -3.74 1.22 4.05
CA LEU A 5 -4.59 0.04 3.83
C LEU A 5 -5.22 -0.44 5.15
N ALA A 6 -4.43 -0.45 6.22
CA ALA A 6 -4.92 -0.77 7.56
C ALA A 6 -5.99 0.25 8.03
N SER A 7 -5.84 1.54 7.77
CA SER A 7 -6.83 2.56 8.14
C SER A 7 -8.13 2.47 7.33
N THR A 8 -8.05 2.11 6.05
CA THR A 8 -9.24 1.90 5.20
C THR A 8 -10.01 0.66 5.66
N LEU A 9 -9.28 -0.44 5.92
CA LEU A 9 -9.87 -1.67 6.45
C LEU A 9 -10.42 -1.45 7.86
N ALA A 10 -9.71 -0.72 8.73
CA ALA A 10 -10.19 -0.36 10.07
C ALA A 10 -11.42 0.54 10.01
N SER A 11 -11.48 1.52 9.10
CA SER A 11 -12.67 2.36 8.93
C SER A 11 -13.87 1.54 8.47
N TYR A 12 -13.66 0.59 7.56
CA TYR A 12 -14.70 -0.34 7.15
C TYR A 12 -15.15 -1.26 8.29
N LEU A 13 -14.20 -1.89 9.00
CA LEU A 13 -14.42 -2.77 10.16
C LEU A 13 -15.16 -2.05 11.30
N LYS A 14 -14.90 -0.76 11.49
CA LYS A 14 -15.59 0.10 12.45
C LYS A 14 -17.02 0.39 12.02
N THR A 15 -17.26 0.51 10.71
CA THR A 15 -18.59 0.75 10.15
C THR A 15 -19.48 -0.49 10.24
N ILE A 16 -18.88 -1.69 10.17
CA ILE A 16 -19.59 -2.97 10.32
C ILE A 16 -19.58 -3.51 11.75
N ASP A 17 -19.06 -2.76 12.73
CA ASP A 17 -19.03 -3.12 14.15
C ASP A 17 -18.30 -4.45 14.46
N GLN A 18 -17.34 -4.82 13.61
CA GLN A 18 -16.52 -6.04 13.75
C GLN A 18 -15.09 -5.75 14.24
N LEU A 19 -14.82 -4.51 14.66
CA LEU A 19 -13.50 -4.11 15.14
C LEU A 19 -13.25 -4.52 16.60
N GLU A 20 -14.32 -4.73 17.37
CA GLU A 20 -14.28 -5.26 18.74
C GLU A 20 -14.71 -6.74 18.75
N PRO A 21 -14.16 -7.57 19.66
CA PRO A 21 -14.59 -8.96 19.81
C PRO A 21 -16.08 -8.98 20.17
N GLN A 22 -16.91 -9.35 19.20
CA GLN A 22 -18.35 -9.45 19.39
C GLN A 22 -18.67 -10.48 20.48
N SER A 23 -19.46 -10.05 21.46
CA SER A 23 -20.04 -10.96 22.46
C SER A 23 -20.84 -12.05 21.76
N LEU A 24 -20.57 -13.31 22.11
CA LEU A 24 -21.29 -14.49 21.63
C LEU A 24 -22.76 -14.40 22.06
N GLY A 25 -23.59 -13.70 21.29
CA GLY A 25 -25.00 -13.44 21.60
C GLY A 25 -25.57 -12.11 21.05
N GLY A 26 -24.73 -11.21 20.55
CA GLY A 26 -25.18 -9.98 19.89
C GLY A 26 -25.85 -10.24 18.53
N ARG A 27 -26.92 -9.48 18.19
CA ARG A 27 -27.55 -9.53 16.86
C ARG A 27 -26.50 -9.18 15.80
N GLN A 28 -26.09 -10.17 14.99
CA GLN A 28 -25.30 -9.92 13.80
C GLN A 28 -26.08 -8.99 12.87
N ARG A 29 -25.54 -7.81 12.60
CA ARG A 29 -26.06 -6.93 11.56
C ARG A 29 -25.97 -7.68 10.23
N THR A 30 -27.10 -7.82 9.55
CA THR A 30 -27.13 -8.37 8.19
C THR A 30 -26.38 -7.39 7.27
N LEU A 31 -25.23 -7.84 6.76
CA LEU A 31 -24.42 -7.09 5.80
C LEU A 31 -25.27 -6.82 4.56
N SER A 32 -25.42 -5.54 4.22
CA SER A 32 -26.18 -5.13 3.04
C SER A 32 -25.25 -4.98 1.84
N ASP A 33 -25.77 -5.12 0.62
CA ASP A 33 -25.03 -4.83 -0.61
C ASP A 33 -24.49 -3.38 -0.65
N GLN A 34 -25.10 -2.46 0.09
CA GLN A 34 -24.62 -1.09 0.26
C GLN A 34 -23.24 -1.03 0.95
N ASP A 35 -22.97 -1.91 1.91
CA ASP A 35 -21.69 -1.97 2.63
C ASP A 35 -20.58 -2.46 1.70
N SER A 36 -20.88 -3.47 0.88
CA SER A 36 -19.98 -3.99 -0.16
C SER A 36 -19.64 -2.93 -1.20
N GLN A 37 -20.62 -2.11 -1.62
CA GLN A 37 -20.39 -1.00 -2.55
C GLN A 37 -19.52 0.10 -1.93
N PHE A 38 -19.73 0.43 -0.65
CA PHE A 38 -18.91 1.40 0.06
C PHE A 38 -17.44 0.95 0.17
N LEU A 39 -17.20 -0.32 0.48
CA LEU A 39 -15.85 -0.90 0.50
C LEU A 39 -15.19 -0.82 -0.86
N ARG A 40 -15.90 -1.23 -1.93
CA ARG A 40 -15.37 -1.17 -3.31
C ARG A 40 -15.04 0.27 -3.71
N ALA A 41 -15.93 1.22 -3.44
CA ALA A 41 -15.70 2.63 -3.74
C ALA A 41 -14.46 3.19 -3.01
N SER A 42 -14.32 2.84 -1.73
CA SER A 42 -13.16 3.25 -0.91
C SER A 42 -11.86 2.65 -1.43
N LEU A 43 -11.85 1.35 -1.75
CA LEU A 43 -10.70 0.65 -2.33
C LEU A 43 -10.32 1.23 -3.70
N MET A 44 -11.29 1.47 -4.60
CA MET A 44 -11.03 2.07 -5.90
C MET A 44 -10.47 3.49 -5.79
N ARG A 45 -10.96 4.30 -4.84
CA ARG A 45 -10.43 5.65 -4.61
C ARG A 45 -8.97 5.60 -4.18
N GLN A 46 -8.63 4.70 -3.27
CA GLN A 46 -7.26 4.52 -2.78
C GLN A 46 -6.33 3.96 -3.87
N GLN A 47 -6.82 3.03 -4.69
CA GLN A 47 -6.09 2.49 -5.84
C GLN A 47 -5.73 3.58 -6.85
N ARG A 48 -6.66 4.50 -7.16
CA ARG A 48 -6.40 5.65 -8.04
C ARG A 48 -5.33 6.59 -7.47
N PHE A 49 -5.41 6.88 -6.17
CA PHE A 49 -4.39 7.69 -5.49
C PHE A 49 -3.02 7.03 -5.53
N ASN A 50 -2.95 5.71 -5.27
CA ASN A 50 -1.71 4.95 -5.36
C ASN A 50 -1.13 4.94 -6.79
N ASN A 51 -1.97 4.80 -7.82
CA ASN A 51 -1.53 4.92 -9.21
C ASN A 51 -0.94 6.30 -9.51
N ALA A 52 -1.59 7.38 -9.07
CA ALA A 52 -1.06 8.73 -9.25
C ALA A 52 0.30 8.90 -8.55
N MET A 53 0.43 8.38 -7.32
CA MET A 53 1.70 8.40 -6.59
C MET A 53 2.81 7.60 -7.28
N ILE A 54 2.49 6.45 -7.88
CA ILE A 54 3.46 5.68 -8.69
C ILE A 54 3.93 6.51 -9.88
N VAL A 55 3.01 7.16 -10.61
CA VAL A 55 3.38 8.02 -11.75
C VAL A 55 4.29 9.16 -11.30
N VAL A 56 3.94 9.87 -10.21
CA VAL A 56 4.77 10.95 -9.65
C VAL A 56 6.16 10.44 -9.28
N ALA A 57 6.26 9.29 -8.61
CA ALA A 57 7.54 8.71 -8.20
C ALA A 57 8.40 8.30 -9.41
N VAL A 58 7.80 7.78 -10.49
CA VAL A 58 8.51 7.47 -11.74
C VAL A 58 9.02 8.74 -12.41
N VAL A 59 8.19 9.79 -12.50
CA VAL A 59 8.61 11.08 -13.07
C VAL A 59 9.78 11.68 -12.27
N LEU A 60 9.69 11.64 -10.93
CA LEU A 60 10.76 12.11 -10.05
C LEU A 60 12.05 11.32 -10.24
N LEU A 61 11.96 9.99 -10.41
CA LEU A 61 13.11 9.13 -10.69
C LEU A 61 13.79 9.52 -12.00
N CYS A 62 13.02 9.73 -13.07
CA CYS A 62 13.54 10.18 -14.35
C CYS A 62 14.21 11.56 -14.27
N ALA A 63 13.59 12.50 -13.55
CA ALA A 63 14.16 13.84 -13.36
C ALA A 63 15.47 13.80 -12.57
N LEU A 64 15.54 13.02 -11.49
CA LEU A 64 16.76 12.82 -10.71
C LEU A 64 17.86 12.15 -11.52
N PHE A 65 17.52 11.18 -12.37
CA PHE A 65 18.48 10.56 -13.28
C PHE A 65 19.06 11.57 -14.27
N ALA A 66 18.21 12.36 -14.93
CA ALA A 66 18.65 13.38 -15.87
C ALA A 66 19.53 14.44 -15.18
N LEU A 67 19.16 14.88 -13.97
CA LEU A 67 19.94 15.82 -13.18
C LEU A 67 21.31 15.25 -12.82
N ALA A 68 21.36 13.99 -12.38
CA ALA A 68 22.61 13.34 -12.03
C ALA A 68 23.52 13.16 -13.24
N ALA A 69 22.97 12.74 -14.38
CA ALA A 69 23.71 12.63 -15.64
C ALA A 69 24.30 13.99 -16.06
N PHE A 70 23.51 15.06 -15.95
CA PHE A 70 23.96 16.42 -16.24
C PHE A 70 25.11 16.86 -15.30
N LEU A 71 24.97 16.64 -13.99
CA LEU A 71 26.00 16.99 -13.01
C LEU A 71 27.29 16.18 -13.21
N LEU A 72 27.19 14.91 -13.59
CA LEU A 72 28.34 14.07 -13.92
C LEU A 72 29.09 14.58 -15.15
N LEU A 73 28.38 15.04 -16.19
CA LEU A 73 29.01 15.65 -17.37
C LEU A 73 29.72 16.96 -17.04
N LEU A 74 29.11 17.80 -16.20
CA LEU A 74 29.66 19.09 -15.79
C LEU A 74 30.92 18.94 -14.91
N GLN A 75 30.93 17.97 -14.00
CA GLN A 75 32.01 17.75 -13.03
C GLN A 75 33.01 16.66 -13.44
N ARG A 76 33.05 16.27 -14.72
CA ARG A 76 33.86 15.13 -15.20
C ARG A 76 35.35 15.18 -14.84
N ASN A 77 35.90 16.38 -14.63
CA ASN A 77 37.32 16.59 -14.33
C ASN A 77 37.64 16.41 -12.83
N SER A 78 36.64 16.34 -11.96
CA SER A 78 36.83 16.18 -10.51
C SER A 78 36.34 14.81 -10.06
N VAL A 79 37.29 13.89 -9.87
CA VAL A 79 37.02 12.50 -9.43
C VAL A 79 36.24 12.47 -8.11
N ASN A 80 36.58 13.38 -7.17
CA ASN A 80 35.90 13.47 -5.89
C ASN A 80 34.44 13.93 -6.04
N ALA A 81 34.17 14.92 -6.90
CA ALA A 81 32.81 15.38 -7.14
C ALA A 81 31.95 14.28 -7.80
N VAL A 82 32.52 13.57 -8.78
CA VAL A 82 31.88 12.44 -9.45
C VAL A 82 31.53 11.32 -8.46
N ALA A 83 32.45 10.96 -7.57
CA ALA A 83 32.21 9.95 -6.53
C ALA A 83 31.07 10.34 -5.57
N VAL A 84 31.04 11.60 -5.13
CA VAL A 84 29.97 12.09 -4.22
C VAL A 84 28.61 12.14 -4.93
N ILE A 85 28.56 12.68 -6.16
CA ILE A 85 27.31 12.81 -6.93
C ILE A 85 26.74 11.42 -7.25
N SER A 86 27.59 10.48 -7.68
CA SER A 86 27.17 9.11 -7.97
C SER A 86 26.65 8.39 -6.73
N GLY A 87 27.39 8.43 -5.61
CA GLY A 87 26.99 7.75 -4.38
C GLY A 87 25.67 8.29 -3.79
N THR A 88 25.52 9.62 -3.76
CA THR A 88 24.30 10.26 -3.25
C THR A 88 23.09 10.00 -4.14
N THR A 89 23.23 10.18 -5.46
CA THR A 89 22.15 9.91 -6.42
C THR A 89 21.74 8.45 -6.39
N PHE A 90 22.70 7.52 -6.37
CA PHE A 90 22.41 6.09 -6.36
C PHE A 90 21.64 5.69 -5.10
N SER A 91 22.04 6.20 -3.93
CA SER A 91 21.32 5.98 -2.68
C SER A 91 19.89 6.53 -2.72
N ALA A 92 19.70 7.74 -3.28
CA ALA A 92 18.37 8.32 -3.45
C ALA A 92 17.49 7.49 -4.40
N MET A 93 18.06 7.00 -5.50
CA MET A 93 17.36 6.10 -6.43
C MET A 93 16.92 4.79 -5.76
N LEU A 94 17.79 4.16 -4.99
CA LEU A 94 17.45 2.96 -4.24
C LEU A 94 16.31 3.22 -3.24
N GLY A 95 16.32 4.38 -2.58
CA GLY A 95 15.22 4.81 -1.70
C GLY A 95 13.89 4.93 -2.46
N ILE A 96 13.89 5.56 -3.63
CA ILE A 96 12.70 5.69 -4.48
C ILE A 96 12.23 4.31 -4.97
N ILE A 97 13.13 3.44 -5.41
CA ILE A 97 12.80 2.07 -5.86
C ILE A 97 12.19 1.25 -4.72
N ALA A 98 12.75 1.32 -3.51
CA ALA A 98 12.21 0.64 -2.34
C ALA A 98 10.80 1.14 -2.00
N PHE A 99 10.58 2.45 -2.07
CA PHE A 99 9.26 3.06 -1.91
C PHE A 99 8.27 2.63 -2.99
N LEU A 100 8.71 2.59 -4.26
CA LEU A 100 7.90 2.16 -5.40
C LEU A 100 7.47 0.70 -5.27
N ARG A 101 8.40 -0.18 -4.87
CA ARG A 101 8.13 -1.60 -4.60
C ARG A 101 7.08 -1.75 -3.51
N ARG A 102 7.14 -0.93 -2.46
CA ARG A 102 6.16 -0.92 -1.37
C ARG A 102 4.77 -0.50 -1.87
N LEU A 103 4.67 0.58 -2.64
CA LEU A 103 3.42 1.01 -3.27
C LEU A 103 2.84 -0.06 -4.20
N TRP A 104 3.69 -0.76 -4.94
CA TRP A 104 3.29 -1.87 -5.80
C TRP A 104 2.67 -3.02 -5.02
N LEU A 105 3.29 -3.43 -3.91
CA LEU A 105 2.74 -4.48 -3.05
C LEU A 105 1.38 -4.07 -2.46
N ASP A 106 1.25 -2.82 -2.00
CA ASP A 106 -0.01 -2.30 -1.47
C ASP A 106 -1.11 -2.27 -2.56
N LYS A 107 -0.75 -1.87 -3.79
CA LYS A 107 -1.67 -1.91 -4.94
C LYS A 107 -2.10 -3.35 -5.28
N SER A 108 -1.15 -4.28 -5.39
CA SER A 108 -1.47 -5.68 -5.70
C SER A 108 -2.37 -6.31 -4.63
N ALA A 109 -2.17 -5.96 -3.36
CA ALA A 109 -3.07 -6.39 -2.28
C ALA A 109 -4.48 -5.82 -2.45
N MET A 110 -4.62 -4.53 -2.80
CA MET A 110 -5.93 -3.92 -3.08
C MET A 110 -6.62 -4.54 -4.30
N ASP A 111 -5.88 -4.82 -5.37
CA ASP A 111 -6.41 -5.45 -6.58
C ASP A 111 -6.91 -6.87 -6.29
N LEU A 112 -6.17 -7.63 -5.48
CA LEU A 112 -6.56 -8.97 -5.04
C LEU A 112 -7.81 -8.93 -4.15
N LEU A 113 -7.91 -7.96 -3.24
CA LEU A 113 -9.12 -7.75 -2.42
C LEU A 113 -10.32 -7.37 -3.29
N LEU A 114 -10.15 -6.46 -4.24
CA LEU A 114 -11.21 -6.06 -5.17
C LEU A 114 -11.68 -7.23 -6.04
N PHE A 115 -10.74 -8.05 -6.53
CA PHE A 115 -11.05 -9.24 -7.31
C PHE A 115 -11.80 -10.28 -6.47
N ALA A 116 -11.34 -10.55 -5.25
CA ALA A 116 -12.04 -11.45 -4.32
C ALA A 116 -13.46 -10.94 -4.00
N CYS A 117 -13.65 -9.63 -3.87
CA CYS A 117 -14.97 -9.03 -3.64
C CYS A 117 -15.95 -9.23 -4.80
N GLN A 118 -15.50 -9.52 -6.04
CA GLN A 118 -16.40 -9.69 -7.18
C GLN A 118 -17.11 -11.04 -7.21
N GLY A 119 -16.52 -12.08 -6.62
CA GLY A 119 -17.04 -13.45 -6.65
C GLY A 119 -17.61 -13.96 -5.33
N LEU A 120 -17.47 -13.21 -4.24
CA LEU A 120 -17.85 -13.65 -2.89
C LEU A 120 -19.11 -12.95 -2.39
N SER A 121 -19.88 -13.65 -1.55
CA SER A 121 -21.00 -13.06 -0.81
C SER A 121 -20.51 -12.00 0.19
N PRO A 122 -21.35 -11.00 0.56
CA PRO A 122 -20.95 -9.93 1.49
C PRO A 122 -20.37 -10.44 2.82
N SER A 123 -20.90 -11.55 3.33
CA SER A 123 -20.41 -12.23 4.54
C SER A 123 -19.01 -12.81 4.37
N GLU A 124 -18.72 -13.42 3.22
CA GLU A 124 -17.39 -13.98 2.93
C GLU A 124 -16.36 -12.88 2.70
N VAL A 125 -16.76 -11.77 2.09
CA VAL A 125 -15.92 -10.58 1.94
C VAL A 125 -15.53 -10.02 3.30
N ALA A 126 -16.47 -9.89 4.24
CA ALA A 126 -16.19 -9.43 5.59
C ALA A 126 -15.20 -10.36 6.33
N ASN A 127 -15.36 -11.68 6.20
CA ASN A 127 -14.45 -12.68 6.77
C ASN A 127 -13.04 -12.65 6.14
N LEU A 128 -12.96 -12.41 4.83
CA LEU A 128 -11.68 -12.29 4.11
C LEU A 128 -10.96 -11.00 4.52
N VAL A 129 -11.70 -9.88 4.61
CA VAL A 129 -11.18 -8.57 5.04
C VAL A 129 -10.68 -8.61 6.49
N THR A 130 -11.44 -9.20 7.41
CA THR A 130 -11.00 -9.39 8.81
C THR A 130 -9.76 -10.27 8.89
N SER A 131 -9.76 -11.43 8.21
CA SER A 131 -8.60 -12.32 8.18
C SER A 131 -7.35 -11.64 7.61
N PHE A 132 -7.52 -10.88 6.53
CA PHE A 132 -6.42 -10.14 5.91
C PHE A 132 -5.91 -9.04 6.83
N TYR A 133 -6.80 -8.29 7.48
CA TYR A 133 -6.44 -7.24 8.43
C TYR A 133 -5.64 -7.80 9.61
N PHE A 134 -6.19 -8.81 10.31
CA PHE A 134 -5.53 -9.38 11.49
C PHE A 134 -4.19 -10.03 11.14
N LYS A 135 -4.10 -10.78 10.04
CA LYS A 135 -2.84 -11.37 9.58
C LYS A 135 -1.81 -10.31 9.13
N ALA A 136 -2.28 -9.16 8.64
CA ALA A 136 -1.42 -8.03 8.26
C ALA A 136 -0.96 -7.20 9.46
N THR A 137 -1.74 -7.14 10.54
CA THR A 137 -1.45 -6.39 11.77
C THR A 137 -0.83 -7.22 12.88
N GLU A 138 -0.90 -8.54 12.83
CA GLU A 138 -0.24 -9.40 13.80
C GLU A 138 1.28 -9.10 13.80
N PRO A 139 1.87 -8.78 14.96
CA PRO A 139 3.31 -8.73 15.06
C PRO A 139 3.81 -10.13 14.72
N ARG A 140 4.60 -10.26 13.64
CA ARG A 140 5.31 -11.50 13.30
C ARG A 140 6.01 -11.95 14.58
N ARG A 141 5.40 -12.89 15.32
CA ARG A 141 6.05 -13.55 16.44
C ARG A 141 7.23 -14.23 15.79
N ALA A 142 8.42 -13.69 16.05
CA ALA A 142 9.67 -14.30 15.66
C ALA A 142 9.61 -15.73 16.17
N VAL A 143 9.47 -16.67 15.25
CA VAL A 143 9.66 -18.08 15.53
C VAL A 143 11.13 -18.17 15.95
N ARG A 144 11.37 -18.12 17.26
CA ARG A 144 12.65 -18.48 17.85
C ARG A 144 12.81 -19.96 17.59
N THR A 145 13.43 -20.30 16.46
CA THR A 145 14.14 -21.57 16.28
C THR A 145 15.52 -21.45 16.89
#